data_AF-A0A3D0WZ69-F1
#
_entry.id   AF-A0A3D0WZ69-F1
#
_cell.length_a   1.000
_cell.length_b   1.000
_cell.length_c   1.000
_cell.angle_alpha   90.00
_cell.angle_beta   90.00
_cell.angle_gamma   90.00
#
_symmetry.space_group_name_H-M   'P 1'
#
loop_
_entity.id
_entity.type
_entity.pdbx_description
1 polymer ?
#
loop_
_entity_poly.entity_id
_entity_poly.type
_entity_poly.pdbx_seq_one_letter_code
_entity_poly.pdbx_strand_id
1 'polypeptide(L)'
;HKLPATIRSRCQRFDFHRIAPQDIAGRLTYVAQQEQASLDPQAALLIARLSDGAMRDALSLLDQCLGRSKTVTEQVVTEAAGLVGREPLFALSGAIAAGNSARALELIDQLYRESKDMARLCEELSSHFRGMMLIKLMKDAREMLAVPEAEYARLKKQALSVPLSAVLHGMETLQGALEQMARGADRRTVFELAVLRLCSPKLDSSPAALLRRVEALEQGAPARPQQAAPRKAPAQPPSPAPEQREAPRREAEKAEEPEKAVSPAPPGNAEDKFTRLQKSAQKLAEWPEILQ
;
A
#
# COMPACT_ATOMS: atom_id res chain seq x y z
N HIS A 1 -27.43 -6.90 9.57
CA HIS A 1 -28.76 -7.38 10.02
C HIS A 1 -29.77 -6.26 9.82
N LYS A 2 -30.90 -6.48 9.11
CA LYS A 2 -31.92 -5.43 8.89
C LYS A 2 -32.78 -5.25 10.15
N LEU A 3 -33.09 -4.01 10.51
CA LEU A 3 -33.96 -3.69 11.65
C LEU A 3 -35.41 -4.13 11.38
N PRO A 4 -36.10 -4.80 12.34
CA PRO A 4 -37.50 -5.19 12.21
C PRO A 4 -38.43 -3.99 11.97
N ALA A 5 -39.47 -4.20 11.17
CA ALA A 5 -40.47 -3.17 10.86
C ALA A 5 -41.20 -2.64 12.12
N THR A 6 -41.33 -3.47 13.15
CA THR A 6 -41.96 -3.12 14.43
C THR A 6 -41.18 -2.10 15.25
N ILE A 7 -39.84 -2.06 15.10
CA ILE A 7 -39.00 -1.03 15.72
C ILE A 7 -39.04 0.24 14.86
N ARG A 8 -39.00 0.09 13.52
CA ARG A 8 -39.06 1.22 12.59
C ARG A 8 -40.35 2.03 12.69
N SER A 9 -41.47 1.43 13.10
CA SER A 9 -42.75 2.14 13.27
C SER A 9 -42.92 2.86 14.60
N ARG A 10 -42.07 2.54 15.60
CA ARG A 10 -42.18 3.10 16.97
C ARG A 10 -41.07 4.08 17.32
N CYS A 11 -40.07 4.24 16.45
CA CYS A 11 -38.94 5.14 16.65
C CYS A 11 -38.93 6.25 15.62
N GLN A 12 -38.56 7.46 16.04
CA GLN A 12 -38.24 8.54 15.12
C GLN A 12 -36.87 8.26 14.48
N ARG A 13 -36.87 8.16 13.15
CA ARG A 13 -35.67 7.89 12.38
C ARG A 13 -34.98 9.20 12.04
N PHE A 14 -33.70 9.29 12.37
CA PHE A 14 -32.81 10.33 11.89
C PHE A 14 -31.81 9.70 10.93
N ASP A 15 -31.82 10.18 9.68
CA ASP A 15 -30.88 9.77 8.66
C ASP A 15 -29.75 10.79 8.56
N PHE A 16 -28.56 10.41 9.03
CA PHE A 16 -27.37 11.22 8.91
C PHE A 16 -26.70 10.95 7.56
N HIS A 17 -26.40 12.03 6.85
CA HIS A 17 -25.67 12.00 5.59
C HIS A 17 -24.21 12.41 5.84
N ARG A 18 -23.32 12.07 4.89
CA ARG A 18 -21.95 12.56 4.92
C ARG A 18 -21.94 14.09 4.87
N ILE A 19 -21.14 14.71 5.71
CA ILE A 19 -20.97 16.17 5.75
C ILE A 19 -20.14 16.59 4.53
N ALA A 20 -20.54 17.66 3.84
CA ALA A 20 -19.79 18.13 2.69
C ALA A 20 -18.39 18.64 3.13
N PRO A 21 -17.34 18.44 2.33
CA PRO A 21 -15.98 18.87 2.70
C PRO A 21 -15.87 20.35 3.06
N GLN A 22 -16.65 21.22 2.40
CA GLN A 22 -16.66 22.66 2.69
C GLN A 22 -17.23 22.97 4.09
N ASP A 23 -18.29 22.26 4.50
CA ASP A 23 -18.88 22.43 5.83
C ASP A 23 -17.93 21.94 6.92
N ILE A 24 -17.21 20.84 6.67
CA ILE A 24 -16.17 20.36 7.58
C ILE A 24 -15.05 21.39 7.68
N ALA A 25 -14.52 21.87 6.55
CA ALA A 25 -13.46 22.88 6.55
C ALA A 25 -13.86 24.16 7.30
N GLY A 26 -15.10 24.63 7.12
CA GLY A 26 -15.65 25.76 7.87
C GLY A 26 -15.71 25.48 9.38
N ARG A 27 -16.17 24.29 9.78
CA ARG A 27 -16.20 23.89 11.19
C ARG A 27 -14.81 23.78 11.81
N LEU A 28 -13.85 23.20 11.10
CA LEU A 28 -12.46 23.11 11.54
C LEU A 28 -11.83 24.48 11.72
N THR A 29 -12.09 25.41 10.79
CA THR A 29 -11.60 26.79 10.88
C THR A 29 -12.17 27.49 12.11
N TYR A 30 -13.47 27.32 12.39
CA TYR A 30 -14.09 27.83 13.61
C TYR A 30 -13.44 27.26 14.87
N VAL A 31 -13.24 25.95 14.95
CA VAL A 31 -12.61 25.30 16.12
C VAL A 31 -11.17 25.77 16.30
N ALA A 32 -10.37 25.83 15.23
CA ALA A 32 -9.00 26.33 15.29
C ALA A 32 -8.94 27.77 15.84
N GLN A 33 -9.88 28.64 15.46
CA GLN A 33 -9.98 30.00 16.01
C GLN A 33 -10.28 30.01 17.51
N GLN A 34 -11.18 29.13 17.99
CA GLN A 34 -11.47 29.01 19.43
C GLN A 34 -10.26 28.54 20.23
N GLU A 35 -9.42 27.68 19.63
CA GLU A 35 -8.16 27.18 20.20
C GLU A 35 -6.97 28.14 20.01
N GLN A 36 -7.21 29.36 19.50
CA GLN A 36 -6.18 30.36 19.23
C GLN A 36 -5.08 29.85 18.29
N ALA A 37 -5.47 29.06 17.29
CA ALA A 37 -4.61 28.52 16.26
C ALA A 37 -5.00 29.07 14.86
N SER A 38 -4.03 29.09 13.96
CA SER A 38 -4.23 29.44 12.56
C SER A 38 -4.33 28.17 11.72
N LEU A 39 -5.38 28.06 10.91
CA LEU A 39 -5.59 26.96 9.99
C LEU A 39 -5.69 27.51 8.57
N ASP A 40 -4.78 27.08 7.69
CA ASP A 40 -4.82 27.46 6.27
C ASP A 40 -6.08 26.88 5.60
N PRO A 41 -6.79 27.64 4.72
CA PRO A 41 -7.98 27.14 4.04
C PRO A 41 -7.77 25.85 3.23
N GLN A 42 -6.62 25.69 2.58
CA GLN A 42 -6.28 24.46 1.85
C GLN A 42 -5.98 23.31 2.82
N ALA A 43 -5.37 23.59 3.97
CA ALA A 43 -5.15 22.60 5.02
C ALA A 43 -6.49 22.11 5.61
N ALA A 44 -7.45 23.02 5.85
CA ALA A 44 -8.79 22.68 6.31
C ALA A 44 -9.53 21.78 5.32
N LEU A 45 -9.44 22.10 4.03
CA LEU A 45 -10.01 21.27 2.96
C LEU A 45 -9.32 19.91 2.85
N LEU A 46 -8.01 19.85 3.05
CA LEU A 46 -7.26 18.59 3.06
C LEU A 46 -7.73 17.68 4.21
N ILE A 47 -7.81 18.20 5.44
CA ILE A 47 -8.36 17.45 6.58
C ILE A 47 -9.78 16.96 6.27
N ALA A 48 -10.64 17.85 5.78
CA ALA A 48 -12.02 17.51 5.45
C ALA A 48 -12.16 16.36 4.44
N ARG A 49 -11.29 16.33 3.41
CA ARG A 49 -11.26 15.24 2.42
C ARG A 49 -10.75 13.93 3.01
N LEU A 50 -9.72 13.99 3.85
CA LEU A 50 -9.16 12.82 4.53
C LEU A 50 -10.15 12.16 5.48
N SER A 51 -11.09 12.93 6.04
CA SER A 51 -12.09 12.45 6.98
C SER A 51 -13.38 11.94 6.34
N ASP A 52 -13.52 12.03 5.02
CA ASP A 52 -14.62 11.43 4.24
C ASP A 52 -16.04 11.68 4.84
N GLY A 53 -16.32 12.89 5.32
CA GLY A 53 -17.63 13.21 5.90
C GLY A 53 -17.79 12.95 7.41
N ALA A 54 -16.79 12.36 8.07
CA ALA A 54 -16.78 12.09 9.51
C ALA A 54 -16.15 13.26 10.29
N MET A 55 -16.98 14.12 10.88
CA MET A 55 -16.51 15.29 11.66
C MET A 55 -15.57 14.89 12.82
N ARG A 56 -15.82 13.73 13.44
CA ARG A 56 -14.98 13.25 14.54
C ARG A 56 -13.54 12.98 14.09
N ASP A 57 -13.37 12.35 12.94
CA ASP A 57 -12.05 12.03 12.39
C ASP A 57 -11.35 13.32 11.96
N ALA A 58 -12.11 14.29 11.44
CA ALA A 58 -11.61 15.61 11.08
C ALA A 58 -11.06 16.39 12.28
N LEU A 59 -11.81 16.42 13.39
CA LEU A 59 -11.36 17.04 14.63
C LEU A 59 -10.16 16.30 15.23
N SER A 60 -10.18 14.96 15.21
CA SER A 60 -9.06 14.15 15.70
C SER A 60 -7.77 14.44 14.92
N LEU A 61 -7.86 14.60 13.60
CA LEU A 61 -6.71 14.97 12.76
C LEU A 61 -6.29 16.43 12.98
N LEU A 62 -7.22 17.35 13.18
CA LEU A 62 -6.91 18.73 13.56
C LEU A 62 -6.13 18.79 14.88
N ASP A 63 -6.58 18.06 15.90
CA ASP A 63 -5.89 17.99 17.21
C ASP A 63 -4.46 17.45 17.05
N GLN A 64 -4.27 16.41 16.23
CA GLN A 64 -2.94 15.91 15.90
C GLN A 64 -2.06 16.95 15.19
N CYS A 65 -2.64 17.82 14.35
CA CYS A 65 -1.92 18.91 13.71
C CYS A 65 -1.53 20.00 14.73
N LEU A 66 -2.48 20.37 15.59
CA LEU A 66 -2.28 21.38 16.64
C LEU A 66 -1.23 20.95 17.67
N GLY A 67 -1.12 19.64 17.94
CA GLY A 67 -0.05 19.08 18.76
C GLY A 67 1.36 19.27 18.16
N ARG A 68 1.48 19.56 16.86
CA ARG A 68 2.76 19.82 16.18
C ARG A 68 3.03 21.31 15.98
N SER A 69 2.02 22.08 15.59
CA SER A 69 2.14 23.51 15.28
C SER A 69 0.82 24.23 15.52
N LYS A 70 0.89 25.45 16.07
CA LYS A 70 -0.26 26.37 16.14
C LYS A 70 -0.63 27.00 14.80
N THR A 71 0.23 26.88 13.80
CA THR A 71 -0.04 27.29 12.41
C THR A 71 -0.11 26.02 11.57
N VAL A 72 -1.33 25.58 11.27
CA VAL A 72 -1.62 24.36 10.54
C VAL A 72 -1.67 24.66 9.04
N THR A 73 -0.61 24.28 8.33
CA THR A 73 -0.48 24.36 6.87
C THR A 73 -0.77 23.00 6.22
N GLU A 74 -0.89 22.94 4.89
CA GLU A 74 -1.05 21.66 4.16
C GLU A 74 0.10 20.67 4.48
N GLN A 75 1.30 21.19 4.67
CA GLN A 75 2.46 20.39 5.03
C GLN A 75 2.31 19.76 6.42
N VAL A 76 1.88 20.54 7.41
CA VAL A 76 1.62 20.01 8.77
C VAL A 76 0.56 18.91 8.73
N VAL A 77 -0.50 19.08 7.94
CA VAL A 77 -1.54 18.06 7.76
C VAL A 77 -0.99 16.81 7.08
N THR A 78 -0.17 16.98 6.04
CA THR A 78 0.47 15.88 5.31
C THR A 78 1.38 15.05 6.23
N GLU A 79 2.19 15.73 7.04
CA GLU A 79 3.05 15.09 8.03
C GLU A 79 2.24 14.43 9.15
N ALA A 80 1.18 15.09 9.63
CA ALA A 80 0.32 14.58 10.69
C ALA A 80 -0.46 13.33 10.28
N ALA A 81 -1.01 13.33 9.07
CA ALA A 81 -1.74 12.22 8.49
C ALA A 81 -0.83 11.14 7.87
N GLY A 82 0.50 11.32 7.91
CA GLY A 82 1.46 10.36 7.36
C GLY A 82 1.36 10.20 5.84
N LEU A 83 0.89 11.23 5.14
CA LEU A 83 0.71 11.18 3.69
C LEU A 83 2.04 11.18 2.96
N VAL A 84 2.06 10.54 1.80
CA VAL A 84 3.21 10.54 0.91
C VAL A 84 3.36 11.88 0.20
N GLY A 85 2.25 12.56 -0.08
CA GLY A 85 2.21 13.80 -0.84
C GLY A 85 2.06 13.55 -2.35
N ARG A 86 1.84 14.63 -3.10
CA ARG A 86 1.37 14.55 -4.50
C ARG A 86 2.47 14.19 -5.49
N GLU A 87 3.66 14.76 -5.34
CA GLU A 87 4.74 14.59 -6.31
C GLU A 87 5.19 13.12 -6.46
N PRO A 88 5.37 12.34 -5.37
CA PRO A 88 5.71 10.94 -5.50
C PRO A 88 4.61 10.11 -6.17
N LEU A 89 3.33 10.45 -5.98
CA LEU A 89 2.21 9.77 -6.66
C LEU A 89 2.24 10.02 -8.17
N PHE A 90 2.48 11.26 -8.61
CA PHE A 90 2.67 11.58 -10.02
C PHE A 90 3.89 10.88 -10.62
N ALA A 91 5.01 10.85 -9.90
CA ALA A 91 6.23 10.19 -10.35
C ALA A 91 6.05 8.67 -10.47
N LEU A 92 5.43 8.04 -9.46
CA LEU A 92 5.21 6.59 -9.42
C LEU A 92 4.21 6.14 -10.50
N SER A 93 3.08 6.83 -10.62
CA SER A 93 2.10 6.56 -11.69
C SER A 93 2.68 6.83 -13.08
N GLY A 94 3.58 7.81 -13.23
CA GLY A 94 4.31 8.07 -14.47
C GLY A 94 5.29 6.93 -14.81
N ALA A 95 6.04 6.43 -13.84
CA ALA A 95 6.93 5.28 -14.02
C ALA A 95 6.15 4.01 -14.39
N ILE A 96 5.00 3.77 -13.76
CA ILE A 96 4.08 2.68 -14.09
C ILE A 96 3.57 2.80 -15.52
N ALA A 97 3.08 3.99 -15.92
CA ALA A 97 2.59 4.23 -17.27
C ALA A 97 3.67 4.03 -18.35
N ALA A 98 4.93 4.35 -18.03
CA ALA A 98 6.08 4.13 -18.90
C ALA A 98 6.59 2.68 -18.90
N GLY A 99 6.06 1.80 -18.04
CA GLY A 99 6.54 0.44 -17.85
C GLY A 99 7.96 0.36 -17.25
N ASN A 100 8.41 1.42 -16.56
CA ASN A 100 9.74 1.49 -15.97
C ASN A 100 9.75 0.95 -14.54
N SER A 101 9.79 -0.38 -14.42
CA SER A 101 9.81 -1.10 -13.15
C SER A 101 10.97 -0.68 -12.24
N ALA A 102 12.17 -0.45 -12.80
CA ALA A 102 13.35 -0.06 -12.03
C ALA A 102 13.13 1.29 -11.34
N ARG A 103 12.67 2.29 -12.10
CA ARG A 103 12.38 3.61 -11.56
C ARG A 103 11.25 3.57 -10.52
N ALA A 104 10.24 2.74 -10.74
CA ALA A 104 9.15 2.60 -9.79
C ALA A 104 9.64 2.00 -8.45
N LEU A 105 10.49 0.97 -8.49
CA LEU A 105 11.08 0.38 -7.29
C LEU A 105 12.03 1.34 -6.56
N GLU A 106 12.82 2.14 -7.28
CA GLU A 106 13.65 3.19 -6.67
C GLU A 106 12.81 4.20 -5.89
N LEU A 107 11.70 4.66 -6.46
CA LEU A 107 10.78 5.57 -5.80
C LEU A 107 10.17 4.95 -4.54
N ILE A 108 9.79 3.67 -4.61
CA ILE A 108 9.27 2.93 -3.45
C ILE A 108 10.33 2.84 -2.35
N ASP A 109 11.57 2.48 -2.69
CA ASP A 109 12.66 2.38 -1.71
C ASP A 109 12.96 3.73 -1.05
N GLN A 110 12.94 4.82 -1.83
CA GLN A 110 13.08 6.17 -1.28
C GLN A 110 11.97 6.48 -0.26
N LEU A 111 10.70 6.28 -0.62
CA LEU A 111 9.57 6.53 0.26
C LEU A 111 9.59 5.63 1.51
N TYR A 112 10.03 4.39 1.35
CA TYR A 112 10.19 3.46 2.47
C TYR A 112 11.27 3.95 3.44
N ARG A 113 12.42 4.44 2.95
CA ARG A 113 13.48 5.05 3.79
C ARG A 113 13.00 6.32 4.51
N GLU A 114 12.08 7.06 3.90
CA GLU A 114 11.38 8.20 4.53
C GLU A 114 10.29 7.76 5.54
N SER A 115 10.24 6.47 5.90
CA SER A 115 9.28 5.89 6.85
C SER A 115 7.82 6.06 6.46
N LYS A 116 7.53 6.17 5.16
CA LYS A 116 6.15 6.21 4.65
C LYS A 116 5.51 4.83 4.76
N ASP A 117 4.24 4.79 5.14
CA ASP A 117 3.49 3.54 5.21
C ASP A 117 3.10 3.05 3.79
N MET A 118 3.42 1.79 3.48
CA MET A 118 3.21 1.20 2.17
C MET A 118 1.73 0.92 1.85
N ALA A 119 0.91 0.62 2.86
CA ALA A 119 -0.53 0.48 2.67
C ALA A 119 -1.16 1.84 2.39
N ARG A 120 -0.73 2.88 3.10
CA ARG A 120 -1.16 4.25 2.84
C ARG A 120 -0.76 4.74 1.44
N LEU A 121 0.48 4.49 1.03
CA LEU A 121 0.95 4.77 -0.32
C LEU A 121 0.09 4.04 -1.38
N CYS A 122 -0.29 2.78 -1.11
CA CYS A 122 -1.15 2.01 -2.00
C CYS A 122 -2.57 2.59 -2.09
N GLU A 123 -3.16 3.02 -0.97
CA GLU A 123 -4.45 3.74 -0.93
C GLU A 123 -4.40 5.05 -1.73
N GLU A 124 -3.37 5.86 -1.48
CA GLU A 124 -3.18 7.14 -2.17
C GLU A 124 -2.98 6.95 -3.68
N LEU A 125 -2.20 5.94 -4.09
CA LEU A 125 -2.03 5.60 -5.50
C LEU A 125 -3.33 5.10 -6.11
N SER A 126 -4.11 4.27 -5.41
CA SER A 126 -5.42 3.80 -5.88
C SER A 126 -6.39 4.98 -6.09
N SER A 127 -6.39 5.94 -5.16
CA SER A 127 -7.16 7.20 -5.29
C SER A 127 -6.71 8.04 -6.49
N HIS A 128 -5.40 8.11 -6.75
CA HIS A 128 -4.84 8.77 -7.94
C HIS A 128 -5.35 8.12 -9.24
N PHE A 129 -5.37 6.79 -9.32
CA PHE A 129 -5.96 6.06 -10.45
C PHE A 129 -7.47 6.30 -10.58
N ARG A 130 -8.22 6.34 -9.49
CA ARG A 130 -9.64 6.74 -9.50
C ARG A 130 -9.81 8.15 -10.07
N GLY A 131 -8.94 9.09 -9.71
CA GLY A 131 -8.98 10.44 -10.26
C GLY A 131 -8.75 10.47 -11.77
N MET A 132 -7.78 9.69 -12.28
CA MET A 132 -7.60 9.52 -13.71
C MET A 132 -8.84 8.92 -14.39
N MET A 133 -9.48 7.92 -13.78
CA MET A 133 -10.70 7.30 -14.31
C MET A 133 -11.83 8.33 -14.44
N LEU A 134 -12.09 9.14 -13.40
CA LEU A 134 -13.14 10.15 -13.42
C LEU A 134 -12.92 11.18 -14.54
N ILE A 135 -11.68 11.66 -14.71
CA ILE A 135 -11.35 12.61 -15.78
C ILE A 135 -11.56 12.02 -17.17
N LYS A 136 -11.34 10.70 -17.36
CA LYS A 136 -11.55 10.05 -18.66
C LYS A 136 -13.02 9.83 -19.00
N LEU A 137 -13.88 9.65 -17.99
CA LEU A 137 -15.29 9.29 -18.18
C LEU A 137 -16.23 10.49 -18.10
N MET A 138 -15.86 11.54 -17.37
CA MET A 138 -16.71 12.69 -17.13
C MET A 138 -16.28 13.90 -17.97
N LYS A 139 -17.26 14.71 -18.39
CA LYS A 139 -17.00 15.99 -19.07
C LYS A 139 -16.34 17.01 -18.13
N ASP A 140 -16.79 17.05 -16.88
CA ASP A 140 -16.18 17.81 -15.81
C ASP A 140 -16.13 16.93 -14.55
N ALA A 141 -14.93 16.72 -14.01
CA ALA A 141 -14.68 15.90 -12.82
C ALA A 141 -14.28 16.74 -11.60
N ARG A 142 -14.26 18.08 -11.72
CA ARG A 142 -13.75 18.98 -10.68
C ARG A 142 -14.52 18.86 -9.37
N GLU A 143 -15.84 18.74 -9.43
CA GLU A 143 -16.68 18.59 -8.24
C GLU A 143 -16.39 17.30 -7.46
N MET A 144 -16.08 16.21 -8.17
CA MET A 144 -15.84 14.90 -7.55
C MET A 144 -14.40 14.70 -7.05
N LEU A 145 -13.43 15.38 -7.67
CA LEU A 145 -12.03 15.30 -7.27
C LEU A 145 -11.67 16.34 -6.21
N ALA A 146 -12.34 17.51 -6.27
CA ALA A 146 -12.08 18.64 -5.40
C ALA A 146 -10.57 18.94 -5.27
N VAL A 147 -9.78 18.91 -6.34
CA VAL A 147 -8.33 19.24 -6.28
C VAL A 147 -8.07 20.65 -6.80
N PRO A 148 -6.97 21.33 -6.40
CA PRO A 148 -6.59 22.62 -6.98
C PRO A 148 -6.42 22.55 -8.50
N GLU A 149 -6.70 23.65 -9.21
CA GLU A 149 -6.72 23.67 -10.69
C GLU A 149 -5.37 23.25 -11.31
N ALA A 150 -4.25 23.63 -10.69
CA ALA A 150 -2.91 23.22 -11.15
C ALA A 150 -2.70 21.70 -11.08
N GLU A 151 -3.22 21.06 -10.03
CA GLU A 151 -3.17 19.59 -9.89
C GLU A 151 -4.15 18.92 -10.85
N TYR A 152 -5.36 19.46 -10.99
CA TYR A 152 -6.35 18.99 -11.94
C TYR A 152 -5.78 18.95 -13.37
N ALA A 153 -5.07 20.01 -13.78
CA ALA A 153 -4.41 20.09 -15.08
C ALA A 153 -3.31 19.01 -15.25
N ARG A 154 -2.47 18.78 -14.24
CA ARG A 154 -1.45 17.71 -14.27
C ARG A 154 -2.09 16.33 -14.34
N LEU A 155 -3.09 16.07 -13.51
CA LEU A 155 -3.81 14.79 -13.47
C LEU A 155 -4.53 14.52 -14.80
N LYS A 156 -5.12 15.55 -15.41
CA LYS A 156 -5.74 15.47 -16.74
C LYS A 156 -4.72 15.12 -17.82
N LYS A 157 -3.55 15.78 -17.84
CA LYS A 157 -2.48 15.46 -18.78
C LYS A 157 -2.05 14.00 -18.66
N GLN A 158 -1.88 13.51 -17.44
CA GLN A 158 -1.51 12.12 -17.19
C GLN A 158 -2.62 11.13 -17.57
N ALA A 159 -3.86 11.40 -17.18
CA ALA A 159 -5.02 10.56 -17.50
C ALA A 159 -5.21 10.40 -19.02
N LEU A 160 -4.94 11.44 -19.81
CA LEU A 160 -5.00 11.37 -21.28
C LEU A 160 -3.89 10.51 -21.88
N SER A 161 -2.72 10.43 -21.25
CA SER A 161 -1.59 9.60 -21.72
C SER A 161 -1.73 8.10 -21.43
N VAL A 162 -2.69 7.71 -20.59
CA VAL A 162 -2.90 6.32 -20.16
C VAL A 162 -4.24 5.80 -20.68
N PRO A 163 -4.31 4.59 -21.29
CA PRO A 163 -5.57 4.00 -21.73
C PRO A 163 -6.46 3.63 -20.54
N LEU A 164 -7.79 3.72 -20.70
CA LEU A 164 -8.74 3.45 -19.61
C LEU A 164 -8.58 2.03 -19.05
N SER A 165 -8.32 1.03 -19.89
CA SER A 165 -8.08 -0.34 -19.46
C SER A 165 -6.88 -0.47 -18.52
N ALA A 166 -5.84 0.37 -18.67
CA ALA A 166 -4.69 0.40 -17.75
C ALA A 166 -5.07 1.02 -16.41
N VAL A 167 -5.90 2.06 -16.44
CA VAL A 167 -6.37 2.73 -15.23
C VAL A 167 -7.20 1.78 -14.37
N LEU A 168 -8.16 1.09 -14.97
CA LEU A 168 -9.02 0.13 -14.26
C LEU A 168 -8.21 -1.05 -13.71
N HIS A 169 -7.29 -1.59 -14.50
CA HIS A 169 -6.38 -2.64 -14.04
C HIS A 169 -5.47 -2.16 -12.89
N GLY A 170 -4.99 -0.91 -12.96
CA GLY A 170 -4.29 -0.23 -11.86
C GLY A 170 -5.08 -0.29 -10.56
N MET A 171 -6.34 0.12 -10.61
CA MET A 171 -7.24 0.12 -9.45
C MET A 171 -7.46 -1.30 -8.89
N GLU A 172 -7.76 -2.27 -9.74
CA GLU A 172 -8.02 -3.66 -9.32
C GLU A 172 -6.79 -4.28 -8.66
N THR A 173 -5.61 -4.14 -9.26
CA THR A 173 -4.35 -4.67 -8.72
C THR A 173 -3.99 -4.03 -7.38
N LEU A 174 -4.15 -2.71 -7.24
CA LEU A 174 -3.88 -2.01 -5.98
C LEU A 174 -4.89 -2.39 -4.89
N GLN A 175 -6.17 -2.55 -5.24
CA GLN A 175 -7.19 -2.99 -4.29
C GLN A 175 -6.92 -4.42 -3.80
N GLY A 176 -6.55 -5.33 -4.71
CA GLY A 176 -6.11 -6.67 -4.33
C GLY A 176 -4.87 -6.65 -3.43
N ALA A 177 -3.91 -5.76 -3.70
CA ALA A 177 -2.73 -5.59 -2.85
C ALA A 177 -3.11 -5.13 -1.42
N LEU A 178 -4.02 -4.14 -1.29
CA LEU A 178 -4.51 -3.68 0.01
C LEU A 178 -5.18 -4.80 0.82
N GLU A 179 -5.99 -5.65 0.17
CA GLU A 179 -6.60 -6.80 0.83
C GLU A 179 -5.56 -7.79 1.36
N GLN A 180 -4.49 -8.04 0.61
CA GLN A 180 -3.40 -8.93 1.06
C GLN A 180 -2.65 -8.32 2.25
N MET A 181 -2.37 -7.02 2.22
CA MET A 181 -1.75 -6.31 3.35
C MET A 181 -2.63 -6.37 4.60
N ALA A 182 -3.95 -6.20 4.44
CA ALA A 182 -4.91 -6.30 5.53
C ALA A 182 -4.98 -7.71 6.14
N ARG A 183 -4.68 -8.76 5.36
CA ARG A 183 -4.57 -10.16 5.82
C ARG A 183 -3.25 -10.49 6.52
N GLY A 184 -2.36 -9.52 6.71
CA GLY A 184 -1.11 -9.69 7.44
C GLY A 184 0.11 -10.07 6.58
N ALA A 185 0.00 -9.97 5.25
CA ALA A 185 1.18 -10.10 4.38
C ALA A 185 2.13 -8.90 4.56
N ASP A 186 3.41 -9.10 4.23
CA ASP A 186 4.40 -8.04 4.29
C ASP A 186 4.04 -6.88 3.34
N ARG A 187 3.80 -5.70 3.90
CA ARG A 187 3.23 -4.54 3.17
C ARG A 187 4.16 -4.07 2.05
N ARG A 188 5.47 -4.09 2.29
CA ARG A 188 6.47 -3.64 1.31
C ARG A 188 6.49 -4.59 0.11
N THR A 189 6.70 -5.88 0.36
CA THR A 189 6.80 -6.89 -0.70
C THR A 189 5.51 -6.95 -1.53
N VAL A 190 4.35 -6.88 -0.88
CA VAL A 190 3.05 -6.88 -1.57
C VAL A 190 2.90 -5.66 -2.48
N PHE A 191 3.32 -4.48 -2.02
CA PHE A 191 3.24 -3.26 -2.82
C PHE A 191 4.22 -3.28 -4.00
N GLU A 192 5.48 -3.67 -3.77
CA GLU A 192 6.49 -3.81 -4.83
C GLU A 192 6.04 -4.79 -5.91
N LEU A 193 5.47 -5.94 -5.52
CA LEU A 193 4.95 -6.91 -6.47
C LEU A 193 3.75 -6.38 -7.26
N ALA A 194 2.84 -5.65 -6.62
CA ALA A 194 1.71 -5.01 -7.29
C ALA A 194 2.19 -4.01 -8.34
N VAL A 195 3.17 -3.15 -7.99
CA VAL A 195 3.74 -2.17 -8.91
C VAL A 195 4.50 -2.85 -10.06
N LEU A 196 5.22 -3.94 -9.80
CA LEU A 196 5.88 -4.73 -10.84
C LEU A 196 4.88 -5.30 -11.86
N ARG A 197 3.74 -5.83 -11.41
CA ARG A 197 2.66 -6.30 -12.29
C ARG A 197 2.12 -5.17 -13.17
N LEU A 198 1.90 -3.99 -12.59
CA LEU A 198 1.42 -2.83 -13.33
C LEU A 198 2.41 -2.32 -14.36
N CYS A 199 3.72 -2.38 -14.08
CA CYS A 199 4.76 -1.98 -15.03
C CYS A 199 4.96 -3.02 -16.16
N SER A 200 4.63 -4.28 -15.91
CA SER A 200 4.91 -5.40 -16.82
C SER A 200 3.68 -6.29 -17.01
N PRO A 201 2.80 -5.99 -17.98
CA PRO A 201 1.60 -6.79 -18.27
C PRO A 201 1.88 -8.26 -18.64
N LYS A 202 3.13 -8.61 -18.96
CA LYS A 202 3.56 -9.99 -19.23
C LYS A 202 3.71 -10.84 -17.97
N LEU A 203 3.96 -10.21 -16.82
CA LEU A 203 4.09 -10.85 -15.51
C LEU A 203 2.73 -11.01 -14.82
N ASP A 204 1.69 -10.37 -15.37
CA ASP A 204 0.34 -10.46 -14.89
C ASP A 204 -0.44 -11.52 -15.68
N SER A 205 -0.78 -12.60 -14.98
CA SER A 205 -1.56 -13.72 -15.52
C SER A 205 -3.07 -13.56 -15.29
N SER A 206 -3.53 -12.41 -14.79
CA SER A 206 -4.95 -12.16 -14.60
C SER A 206 -5.69 -12.13 -15.94
N PRO A 207 -6.98 -12.53 -15.98
CA PRO A 207 -7.80 -12.42 -17.19
C PRO A 207 -7.83 -11.00 -17.78
N ALA A 208 -7.85 -9.96 -16.93
CA ALA A 208 -7.80 -8.57 -17.33
C ALA A 208 -6.47 -8.20 -18.05
N ALA A 209 -5.35 -8.71 -17.55
CA ALA A 209 -4.04 -8.52 -18.19
C ALA A 209 -3.94 -9.25 -19.55
N LEU A 210 -4.54 -10.44 -19.66
CA LEU A 210 -4.62 -11.16 -20.94
C LEU A 210 -5.47 -10.39 -21.97
N LEU A 211 -6.64 -9.87 -21.57
CA LEU A 211 -7.49 -9.05 -22.44
C LEU A 211 -6.76 -7.78 -22.93
N ARG A 212 -6.01 -7.10 -22.07
CA ARG A 212 -5.17 -5.95 -22.48
C ARG A 212 -4.08 -6.33 -23.48
N ARG A 213 -3.46 -7.51 -23.33
CA ARG A 213 -2.46 -7.99 -24.28
C ARG A 213 -3.09 -8.30 -25.63
N VAL A 214 -4.31 -8.84 -25.65
CA VAL A 214 -5.08 -9.04 -26.88
C VAL A 214 -5.47 -7.70 -27.51
N GLU A 215 -6.03 -6.76 -26.74
CA GLU A 215 -6.39 -5.41 -27.21
C GLU A 215 -5.18 -4.65 -27.79
N ALA A 216 -4.01 -4.76 -27.16
CA ALA A 216 -2.77 -4.16 -27.67
C ALA A 216 -2.26 -4.80 -28.97
N LEU A 217 -2.49 -6.11 -29.16
CA LEU A 217 -2.18 -6.81 -30.41
C LEU A 217 -3.18 -6.43 -31.51
N GLU A 218 -4.47 -6.30 -31.18
CA GLU A 218 -5.53 -5.87 -32.10
C GLU A 218 -5.33 -4.42 -32.56
N GLN A 219 -4.81 -3.55 -31.69
CA GLN A 219 -4.49 -2.15 -32.01
C GLN A 219 -3.17 -1.98 -32.79
N GLY A 220 -2.54 -3.06 -33.24
CA GLY A 220 -1.40 -3.01 -34.17
C GLY A 220 -0.07 -2.59 -33.53
N ALA A 221 0.11 -2.76 -32.21
CA ALA A 221 1.42 -2.56 -31.61
C ALA A 221 2.44 -3.54 -32.23
N PRO A 222 3.58 -3.08 -32.77
CA PRO A 222 4.57 -3.99 -33.31
C PRO A 222 5.08 -4.86 -32.15
N ALA A 223 4.85 -6.16 -32.25
CA ALA A 223 5.56 -7.15 -31.48
C ALA A 223 7.05 -6.95 -31.77
N ARG A 224 7.75 -6.21 -30.90
CA ARG A 224 9.19 -6.01 -31.01
C ARG A 224 9.82 -7.41 -31.00
N PRO A 225 10.49 -7.84 -32.10
CA PRO A 225 11.04 -9.17 -32.15
C PRO A 225 12.13 -9.32 -31.09
N GLN A 226 12.07 -10.48 -30.46
CA GLN A 226 13.02 -11.09 -29.55
C GLN A 226 14.48 -10.66 -29.79
N GLN A 227 15.19 -10.33 -28.71
CA GLN A 227 16.63 -10.54 -28.68
C GLN A 227 16.87 -12.04 -28.90
N ALA A 228 17.33 -12.37 -30.10
CA ALA A 228 17.89 -13.67 -30.42
C ALA A 228 19.06 -13.94 -29.46
N ALA A 229 19.06 -15.16 -28.91
CA ALA A 229 20.15 -15.71 -28.13
C ALA A 229 21.51 -15.50 -28.85
N PRO A 230 22.61 -15.24 -28.12
CA PRO A 230 23.93 -15.33 -28.72
C PRO A 230 24.17 -16.78 -29.15
N ARG A 231 24.33 -16.96 -30.47
CA ARG A 231 24.81 -18.18 -31.12
C ARG A 231 26.12 -18.64 -30.47
N LYS A 232 26.18 -19.93 -30.17
CA LYS A 232 27.39 -20.67 -29.78
C LYS A 232 28.56 -20.36 -30.73
N ALA A 233 29.70 -20.00 -30.15
CA ALA A 233 30.98 -20.06 -30.83
C ALA A 233 31.48 -21.53 -30.90
N PRO A 234 32.30 -21.91 -31.91
CA PRO A 234 32.67 -23.29 -32.17
C PRO A 234 33.69 -23.84 -31.16
N ALA A 235 33.52 -25.11 -30.80
CA ALA A 235 34.47 -25.90 -30.02
C ALA A 235 35.76 -26.16 -30.82
N GLN A 236 36.92 -25.91 -30.21
CA GLN A 236 38.22 -26.42 -30.66
C GLN A 236 38.55 -27.74 -29.92
N PRO A 237 39.19 -28.72 -30.60
CA PRO A 237 39.54 -30.03 -30.04
C PRO A 237 40.80 -30.00 -29.13
N PRO A 238 41.04 -31.05 -28.31
CA PRO A 238 41.97 -31.02 -27.17
C PRO A 238 43.36 -31.62 -27.46
N SER A 239 44.41 -31.11 -26.77
CA SER A 239 45.66 -31.81 -26.43
C SER A 239 46.63 -30.91 -25.65
N PRO A 240 47.62 -31.46 -24.91
CA PRO A 240 47.55 -32.53 -23.91
C PRO A 240 48.11 -32.04 -22.55
N ALA A 241 47.93 -32.84 -21.51
CA ALA A 241 48.42 -32.59 -20.16
C ALA A 241 49.96 -32.63 -20.05
N PRO A 242 50.56 -31.92 -19.08
CA PRO A 242 51.77 -32.35 -18.41
C PRO A 242 51.51 -32.78 -16.95
N GLU A 243 52.37 -33.71 -16.55
CA GLU A 243 52.39 -34.52 -15.34
C GLU A 243 52.39 -33.79 -13.99
N GLN A 244 52.03 -34.63 -13.02
CA GLN A 244 52.01 -34.46 -11.58
C GLN A 244 53.37 -33.99 -11.03
N ARG A 245 53.30 -33.15 -10.00
CA ARG A 245 54.36 -33.02 -9.01
C ARG A 245 53.76 -33.16 -7.62
N GLU A 246 54.08 -34.28 -6.98
CA GLU A 246 53.81 -34.56 -5.57
C GLU A 246 54.60 -33.63 -4.64
N ALA A 247 53.97 -33.21 -3.55
CA ALA A 247 54.57 -32.92 -2.25
C ALA A 247 53.45 -32.96 -1.18
N PRO A 248 53.75 -33.09 0.12
CA PRO A 248 53.67 -34.37 0.81
C PRO A 248 52.56 -34.44 1.86
N ARG A 249 52.20 -35.68 2.18
CA ARG A 249 51.32 -36.08 3.28
C ARG A 249 52.00 -35.73 4.62
N ARG A 250 51.32 -34.95 5.47
CA ARG A 250 51.69 -34.76 6.87
C ARG A 250 50.62 -35.38 7.76
N GLU A 251 51.10 -36.16 8.71
CA GLU A 251 50.37 -37.01 9.64
C GLU A 251 49.38 -36.24 10.53
N ALA A 252 48.37 -36.99 10.95
CA ALA A 252 47.32 -36.60 11.86
C ALA A 252 47.86 -36.21 13.23
N GLU A 253 47.48 -35.01 13.67
CA GLU A 253 47.54 -34.61 15.07
C GLU A 253 46.10 -34.45 15.58
N LYS A 254 45.91 -35.06 16.75
CA LYS A 254 44.68 -35.34 17.46
C LYS A 254 44.05 -34.04 17.97
N ALA A 255 42.82 -33.75 17.57
CA ALA A 255 42.02 -32.66 18.13
C ALA A 255 40.81 -33.24 18.88
N GLU A 256 40.65 -32.75 20.11
CA GLU A 256 39.64 -33.12 21.11
C GLU A 256 38.21 -32.80 20.67
N GLU A 257 37.29 -33.62 21.16
CA GLU A 257 35.84 -33.43 21.13
C GLU A 257 35.41 -32.07 21.70
N PRO A 258 34.39 -31.46 21.07
CA PRO A 258 33.33 -30.86 21.85
C PRO A 258 31.96 -31.43 21.48
N GLU A 259 31.29 -31.89 22.54
CA GLU A 259 29.86 -31.88 22.83
C GLU A 259 28.81 -31.95 21.70
N LYS A 260 27.97 -32.98 21.85
CA LYS A 260 26.75 -33.24 21.10
C LYS A 260 25.83 -32.02 21.00
N ALA A 261 25.54 -31.65 19.76
CA ALA A 261 24.37 -30.88 19.38
C ALA A 261 23.08 -31.60 19.84
N VAL A 262 22.26 -30.88 20.62
CA VAL A 262 20.87 -31.25 20.90
C VAL A 262 20.03 -30.82 19.69
N SER A 263 19.50 -31.78 18.94
CA SER A 263 18.44 -31.54 17.96
C SER A 263 17.12 -31.17 18.66
N PRO A 264 16.31 -30.26 18.10
CA PRO A 264 14.98 -29.96 18.61
C PRO A 264 14.02 -31.14 18.37
N ALA A 265 13.24 -31.47 19.41
CA ALA A 265 12.21 -32.51 19.42
C ALA A 265 11.02 -32.21 18.48
N PRO A 266 10.28 -33.23 18.01
CA PRO A 266 9.09 -33.08 17.16
C PRO A 266 7.93 -32.38 17.89
N PRO A 267 6.94 -31.81 17.16
CA PRO A 267 5.84 -31.07 17.76
C PRO A 267 4.90 -32.02 18.51
N GLY A 268 5.04 -32.10 19.84
CA GLY A 268 4.15 -32.84 20.73
C GLY A 268 3.01 -31.96 21.24
N ASN A 269 1.78 -32.33 20.85
CA ASN A 269 0.48 -32.10 21.48
C ASN A 269 0.35 -30.92 22.46
N ALA A 270 -0.10 -29.77 21.94
CA ALA A 270 -0.55 -28.63 22.75
C ALA A 270 -1.78 -28.95 23.64
N GLU A 271 -2.53 -30.01 23.32
CA GLU A 271 -3.72 -30.44 24.07
C GLU A 271 -3.39 -30.99 25.48
N ASP A 272 -2.22 -31.62 25.67
CA ASP A 272 -1.80 -32.21 26.95
C ASP A 272 -1.36 -31.16 27.99
N LYS A 273 -0.83 -30.02 27.53
CA LYS A 273 -0.48 -28.91 28.44
C LYS A 273 -1.73 -28.22 28.98
N PHE A 274 -2.75 -28.03 28.14
CA PHE A 274 -3.99 -27.37 28.53
C PHE A 274 -4.80 -28.22 29.52
N THR A 275 -4.89 -29.53 29.30
CA THR A 275 -5.59 -30.45 30.21
C THR A 275 -4.88 -30.62 31.55
N ARG A 276 -3.54 -30.52 31.62
CA ARG A 276 -2.81 -30.50 32.90
C ARG A 276 -3.07 -29.23 33.69
N LEU A 277 -3.03 -28.06 33.05
CA LEU A 277 -3.31 -26.77 33.70
C LEU A 277 -4.73 -26.70 34.26
N GLN A 278 -5.71 -27.28 33.56
CA GLN A 278 -7.10 -27.30 33.99
C GLN A 278 -7.35 -28.22 35.19
N LYS A 279 -6.60 -29.32 35.32
CA LYS A 279 -6.69 -30.24 36.48
C LYS A 279 -6.08 -29.65 37.76
N SER A 280 -5.09 -28.76 37.63
CA SER A 280 -4.43 -28.09 38.76
C SER A 280 -5.02 -26.71 39.10
N ALA A 281 -6.04 -26.24 38.36
CA ALA A 281 -6.65 -24.95 38.58
C ALA A 281 -7.68 -25.01 39.72
N GLN A 282 -7.44 -24.27 40.81
CA GLN A 282 -8.46 -24.00 41.82
C GLN A 282 -9.37 -22.86 41.34
N LYS A 283 -10.69 -23.06 41.43
CA LYS A 283 -11.67 -22.00 41.16
C LYS A 283 -11.57 -20.93 42.25
N LEU A 284 -11.28 -19.68 41.87
CA LEU A 284 -11.46 -18.53 42.77
C LEU A 284 -12.96 -18.33 43.00
N ALA A 285 -13.39 -18.49 44.25
CA ALA A 285 -14.71 -18.08 44.70
C ALA A 285 -14.63 -16.60 45.12
N GLU A 286 -15.05 -15.73 44.22
CA GLU A 286 -15.37 -14.31 44.44
C GLU A 286 -14.18 -13.34 44.54
N TRP A 287 -14.33 -12.18 43.89
CA TRP A 287 -13.39 -11.06 43.87
C TRP A 287 -13.93 -9.92 44.74
N PRO A 288 -13.74 -9.95 46.07
CA PRO A 288 -14.24 -8.89 46.94
C PRO A 288 -13.50 -7.54 46.78
N GLU A 289 -12.36 -7.50 46.08
CA GLU A 289 -11.49 -6.31 45.97
C GLU A 289 -11.69 -5.46 44.69
N ILE A 290 -12.63 -5.81 43.80
CA ILE A 290 -12.89 -5.04 42.56
C ILE A 290 -14.24 -4.28 42.58
N LEU A 291 -15.01 -4.35 43.67
CA LEU A 291 -16.29 -3.63 43.82
C LEU A 291 -16.32 -2.68 45.03
N GLN A 292 -15.27 -1.87 45.22
CA GLN A 292 -15.37 -0.62 46.00
C GLN A 292 -15.03 0.58 45.14
#